data_AF-A0A5J4VEU0-F1
#
_entry.id   AF-A0A5J4VEU0-F1
#
_cell.length_a   1.000
_cell.length_b   1.000
_cell.length_c   1.000
_cell.angle_alpha   90.00
_cell.angle_beta   90.00
_cell.angle_gamma   90.00
#
_symmetry.space_group_name_H-M   'P 1'
#
loop_
_entity.id
_entity.type
_entity.pdbx_description
1 polymer ?
#
loop_
_entity_poly.entity_id
_entity_poly.type
_entity_poly.pdbx_seq_one_letter_code
_entity_poly.pdbx_strand_id
1 'polypeptide(L)'
;MTAEWMQMKIDLDDGEKYEDEYVEEISQRMLKYDKRLQRTSFKKINKIYSIKQAIEAGTVDALLRLMSTQPLERISLSHIYTFFIFTNSSSDEIGEMLYHRYPYISLIHLFEHQDFFIINRTAISMFNLLNNSARTRPSTAPHPHYQNMIAFGGIQKLFCERNYQTINEKRDYIIFKDTQE
;
A
#
# COMPACT_ATOMS: atom_id res chain seq x y z
N MET A 1 -2.52 -21.41 3.99
CA MET A 1 -2.13 -20.01 4.26
C MET A 1 -0.65 -19.76 4.05
N THR A 2 0.30 -20.34 4.79
CA THR A 2 1.75 -20.09 4.57
C THR A 2 2.22 -20.42 3.14
N ALA A 3 1.81 -21.56 2.57
CA ALA A 3 2.14 -21.94 1.19
C ALA A 3 1.59 -20.95 0.14
N GLU A 4 0.45 -20.31 0.43
CA GLU A 4 -0.20 -19.36 -0.49
C GLU A 4 0.54 -18.02 -0.49
N TRP A 5 1.09 -17.59 0.65
CA TRP A 5 1.92 -16.38 0.74
C TRP A 5 3.27 -16.54 0.04
N MET A 6 3.87 -17.72 0.16
CA MET A 6 5.06 -18.08 -0.60
C MET A 6 4.77 -18.07 -2.11
N GLN A 7 3.63 -18.60 -2.54
CA GLN A 7 3.24 -18.54 -3.95
C GLN A 7 3.04 -17.10 -4.44
N MET A 8 2.36 -16.26 -3.66
CA MET A 8 2.17 -14.85 -4.01
C MET A 8 3.51 -14.11 -4.13
N LYS A 9 4.46 -14.40 -3.24
CA LYS A 9 5.83 -13.86 -3.35
C LYS A 9 6.51 -14.32 -4.65
N ILE A 10 6.43 -15.60 -4.98
CA ILE A 10 7.00 -16.13 -6.23
C ILE A 10 6.38 -15.43 -7.44
N ASP A 11 5.05 -15.30 -7.48
CA ASP A 11 4.33 -14.63 -8.56
C ASP A 11 4.79 -13.15 -8.71
N LEU A 12 5.03 -12.46 -7.59
CA LEU A 12 5.54 -11.08 -7.55
C LEU A 12 7.00 -10.97 -8.04
N ASP A 13 7.85 -11.89 -7.60
CA ASP A 13 9.28 -11.92 -7.96
C ASP A 13 9.48 -12.31 -9.44
N ASP A 14 8.61 -13.17 -9.99
CA ASP A 14 8.65 -13.57 -11.41
C ASP A 14 8.05 -12.50 -12.33
N GLY A 15 7.06 -11.74 -11.88
CA GLY A 15 6.51 -10.59 -12.60
C GLY A 15 7.50 -9.47 -12.87
N GLU A 16 8.54 -9.37 -12.06
CA GLU A 16 9.61 -8.40 -12.23
C GLU A 16 10.50 -8.71 -13.46
N LYS A 17 10.41 -9.93 -14.03
CA LYS A 17 11.33 -10.45 -15.05
C LYS A 17 10.81 -10.47 -16.50
N TYR A 18 9.53 -10.20 -16.79
CA TYR A 18 8.93 -10.45 -18.12
C TYR A 18 8.10 -9.28 -18.71
N GLU A 19 7.86 -9.32 -20.03
CA GLU A 19 7.12 -8.34 -20.85
C GLU A 19 5.59 -8.34 -20.62
N ASP A 20 4.90 -7.32 -21.17
CA ASP A 20 3.55 -6.82 -20.84
C ASP A 20 2.42 -7.89 -20.74
N GLU A 21 2.50 -9.02 -21.45
CA GLU A 21 1.48 -10.09 -21.44
C GLU A 21 1.37 -10.81 -20.08
N TYR A 22 2.49 -10.93 -19.34
CA TYR A 22 2.50 -11.57 -18.01
C TYR A 22 2.00 -10.66 -16.89
N VAL A 23 2.10 -9.33 -17.06
CA VAL A 23 1.67 -8.33 -16.06
C VAL A 23 0.15 -8.38 -15.85
N GLU A 24 -0.61 -8.63 -16.91
CA GLU A 24 -2.07 -8.80 -16.86
C GLU A 24 -2.44 -10.06 -16.04
N GLU A 25 -1.73 -11.18 -16.27
CA GLU A 25 -1.95 -12.43 -15.55
C GLU A 25 -1.60 -12.31 -14.06
N ILE A 26 -0.51 -11.61 -13.75
CA ILE A 26 -0.12 -11.29 -12.37
C ILE A 26 -1.15 -10.36 -11.73
N SER A 27 -1.63 -9.35 -12.45
CA SER A 27 -2.70 -8.46 -11.96
C SER A 27 -3.98 -9.24 -11.67
N GLN A 28 -4.35 -10.22 -12.50
CA GLN A 28 -5.49 -11.12 -12.26
C GLN A 28 -5.28 -12.03 -11.05
N ARG A 29 -4.08 -12.58 -10.87
CA ARG A 29 -3.71 -13.37 -9.68
C ARG A 29 -3.76 -12.50 -8.41
N MET A 30 -3.27 -11.27 -8.48
CA MET A 30 -3.35 -10.28 -7.39
C MET A 30 -4.79 -9.93 -7.04
N LEU A 31 -5.66 -9.71 -8.04
CA LEU A 31 -7.10 -9.54 -7.84
C LEU A 31 -7.77 -10.78 -7.23
N LYS A 32 -7.30 -11.99 -7.58
CA LYS A 32 -7.78 -13.24 -6.98
C LYS A 32 -7.35 -13.34 -5.52
N TYR A 33 -6.12 -12.95 -5.16
CA TYR A 33 -5.66 -12.90 -3.77
C TYR A 33 -6.44 -11.84 -2.98
N ASP A 34 -6.65 -10.65 -3.53
CA ASP A 34 -7.45 -9.58 -2.93
C ASP A 34 -8.90 -10.03 -2.65
N LYS A 35 -9.58 -10.60 -3.66
CA LYS A 35 -10.94 -11.18 -3.50
C LYS A 35 -10.99 -12.32 -2.47
N ARG A 36 -9.89 -13.06 -2.27
CA ARG A 36 -9.82 -14.12 -1.24
C ARG A 36 -9.58 -13.54 0.15
N LEU A 37 -8.74 -12.51 0.30
CA LEU A 37 -8.53 -11.78 1.56
C LEU A 37 -9.82 -11.14 2.08
N GLN A 38 -10.62 -10.59 1.18
CA GLN A 38 -11.96 -10.07 1.50
C GLN A 38 -12.89 -11.20 2.00
N ARG A 39 -12.81 -12.41 1.44
CA ARG A 39 -13.62 -13.57 1.86
C ARG A 39 -13.17 -14.22 3.18
N THR A 40 -11.87 -14.30 3.47
CA THR A 40 -11.36 -14.86 4.75
C THR A 40 -11.56 -13.93 5.95
N SER A 41 -11.95 -12.67 5.72
CA SER A 41 -12.14 -11.63 6.75
C SER A 41 -13.33 -11.82 7.71
N PHE A 42 -14.06 -12.96 7.66
CA PHE A 42 -15.21 -13.20 8.56
C PHE A 42 -14.86 -13.62 10.01
N LYS A 43 -13.57 -13.81 10.37
CA LYS A 43 -13.14 -13.91 11.78
C LYS A 43 -11.92 -13.01 12.04
N LYS A 44 -12.11 -11.88 12.74
CA LYS A 44 -11.08 -10.87 13.08
C LYS A 44 -9.77 -11.44 13.63
N ILE A 45 -9.84 -12.51 14.44
CA ILE A 45 -8.66 -13.17 15.04
C ILE A 45 -7.77 -13.84 13.97
N ASN A 46 -8.36 -14.40 12.92
CA ASN A 46 -7.60 -15.02 11.83
C ASN A 46 -6.88 -13.98 10.97
N LYS A 47 -7.43 -12.77 10.83
CA LYS A 47 -6.87 -11.71 9.98
C LYS A 47 -5.47 -11.28 10.42
N ILE A 48 -5.27 -11.00 11.72
CA ILE A 48 -3.97 -10.54 12.22
C ILE A 48 -2.91 -11.64 12.02
N TYR A 49 -3.23 -12.88 12.37
CA TYR A 49 -2.33 -14.02 12.19
C TYR A 49 -1.95 -14.22 10.73
N SER A 50 -2.92 -14.19 9.80
CA SER A 50 -2.65 -14.30 8.37
C SER A 50 -1.77 -13.18 7.84
N ILE A 51 -1.94 -11.95 8.33
CA ILE A 51 -1.11 -10.80 7.94
C ILE A 51 0.34 -10.99 8.42
N LYS A 52 0.56 -11.44 9.67
CA LYS A 52 1.91 -11.75 10.16
C LYS A 52 2.62 -12.75 9.27
N GLN A 53 1.94 -13.86 8.93
CA GLN A 53 2.49 -14.88 8.06
C GLN A 53 2.86 -14.34 6.67
N ALA A 54 2.06 -13.43 6.11
CA ALA A 54 2.37 -12.81 4.82
C ALA A 54 3.63 -11.93 4.89
N ILE A 55 3.76 -11.15 5.96
CA ILE A 55 4.93 -10.29 6.20
C ILE A 55 6.18 -11.16 6.41
N GLU A 56 6.09 -12.19 7.24
CA GLU A 56 7.19 -13.13 7.51
C GLU A 56 7.60 -13.93 6.26
N ALA A 57 6.64 -14.29 5.41
CA ALA A 57 6.93 -14.95 4.12
C ALA A 57 7.64 -14.02 3.11
N GLY A 58 7.70 -12.71 3.37
CA GLY A 58 8.31 -11.72 2.48
C GLY A 58 7.39 -11.23 1.36
N THR A 59 6.08 -11.46 1.48
CA THR A 59 5.09 -11.00 0.49
C THR A 59 5.06 -9.46 0.45
N VAL A 60 5.15 -8.81 1.61
CA VAL A 60 5.15 -7.34 1.69
C VAL A 60 6.43 -6.78 1.08
N ASP A 61 7.59 -7.40 1.34
CA ASP A 61 8.87 -6.98 0.76
C ASP A 61 8.84 -7.03 -0.78
N ALA A 62 8.30 -8.12 -1.35
CA ALA A 62 8.16 -8.27 -2.80
C ALA A 62 7.20 -7.22 -3.39
N LEU A 63 6.08 -6.97 -2.72
CA LEU A 63 5.11 -5.95 -3.15
C LEU A 63 5.71 -4.53 -3.11
N LEU A 64 6.43 -4.20 -2.03
CA LEU A 64 7.12 -2.92 -1.90
C LEU A 64 8.21 -2.74 -2.95
N ARG A 65 8.98 -3.79 -3.23
CA ARG A 65 10.00 -3.77 -4.27
C ARG A 65 9.37 -3.50 -5.64
N LEU A 66 8.36 -4.27 -6.03
CA LEU A 66 7.61 -4.06 -7.28
C LEU A 66 7.12 -2.62 -7.40
N MET A 67 6.48 -2.07 -6.36
CA MET A 67 5.97 -0.71 -6.38
C MET A 67 7.06 0.37 -6.38
N SER A 68 8.31 0.04 -6.10
CA SER A 68 9.44 0.99 -6.12
C SER A 68 10.32 0.88 -7.36
N THR A 69 10.34 -0.27 -8.04
CA THR A 69 11.23 -0.56 -9.17
C THR A 69 10.53 -0.48 -10.51
N GLN A 70 9.22 -0.72 -10.57
CA GLN A 70 8.48 -0.73 -11.82
C GLN A 70 8.15 0.69 -12.32
N PRO A 71 8.06 0.89 -13.65
CA PRO A 71 7.44 2.09 -14.24
C PRO A 71 6.04 2.30 -13.67
N LEU A 72 5.66 3.55 -13.44
CA LEU A 72 4.39 3.90 -12.78
C LEU A 72 3.19 3.31 -13.53
N GLU A 73 3.25 3.27 -14.85
CA GLU A 73 2.19 2.74 -15.74
C GLU A 73 1.92 1.24 -15.53
N ARG A 74 2.89 0.49 -15.00
CA ARG A 74 2.75 -0.94 -14.68
C ARG A 74 2.22 -1.18 -13.27
N ILE A 75 2.11 -0.14 -12.45
CA ILE A 75 1.61 -0.24 -11.08
C ILE A 75 0.09 -0.04 -11.09
N SER A 76 -0.64 -1.14 -11.06
CA SER A 76 -2.10 -1.10 -10.99
C SER A 76 -2.65 -0.83 -9.57
N LEU A 77 -3.93 -0.42 -9.49
CA LEU A 77 -4.64 -0.17 -8.24
C LEU A 77 -4.65 -1.37 -7.30
N SER A 78 -4.62 -2.60 -7.83
CA SER A 78 -4.63 -3.82 -7.02
C SER A 78 -3.34 -3.98 -6.20
N HIS A 79 -2.18 -3.54 -6.71
CA HIS A 79 -0.91 -3.57 -5.98
C HIS A 79 -0.99 -2.72 -4.70
N ILE A 80 -1.35 -1.45 -4.84
CA ILE A 80 -1.45 -0.54 -3.70
C ILE A 80 -2.64 -0.87 -2.80
N TYR A 81 -3.73 -1.39 -3.34
CA TYR A 81 -4.86 -1.86 -2.52
C TYR A 81 -4.45 -3.05 -1.66
N THR A 82 -3.65 -3.97 -2.19
CA THR A 82 -3.10 -5.10 -1.42
C THR A 82 -2.22 -4.59 -0.28
N PHE A 83 -1.36 -3.60 -0.54
CA PHE A 83 -0.57 -2.97 0.51
C PHE A 83 -1.44 -2.28 1.57
N PHE A 84 -2.49 -1.58 1.15
CA PHE A 84 -3.45 -0.94 2.05
C PHE A 84 -4.10 -1.93 3.02
N ILE A 85 -4.43 -3.16 2.59
CA ILE A 85 -5.00 -4.19 3.48
C ILE A 85 -4.08 -4.50 4.67
N PHE A 86 -2.76 -4.54 4.44
CA PHE A 86 -1.78 -4.75 5.49
C PHE A 86 -1.71 -3.55 6.46
N THR A 87 -1.70 -2.33 5.93
CA THR A 87 -1.64 -1.11 6.76
C THR A 87 -2.94 -0.83 7.52
N ASN A 88 -4.10 -1.24 7.00
CA ASN A 88 -5.41 -1.08 7.64
C ASN A 88 -5.66 -2.12 8.75
N SER A 89 -4.60 -2.62 9.38
CA SER A 89 -4.70 -3.44 10.57
C SER A 89 -4.73 -2.54 11.81
N SER A 90 -5.57 -2.86 12.79
CA SER A 90 -5.63 -2.13 14.06
C SER A 90 -4.54 -2.57 15.05
N SER A 91 -3.50 -3.26 14.58
CA SER A 91 -2.48 -3.91 15.41
C SER A 91 -1.19 -3.11 15.39
N ASP A 92 -0.75 -2.69 16.57
CA ASP A 92 0.49 -1.94 16.77
C ASP A 92 1.71 -2.75 16.31
N GLU A 93 1.74 -4.05 16.64
CA GLU A 93 2.77 -4.99 16.20
C GLU A 93 2.86 -5.12 14.67
N ILE A 94 1.73 -5.22 13.97
CA ILE A 94 1.75 -5.27 12.49
C ILE A 94 2.33 -3.99 11.91
N GLY A 95 1.95 -2.83 12.46
CA GLY A 95 2.49 -1.56 11.99
C GLY A 95 4.00 -1.44 12.20
N GLU A 96 4.52 -1.94 13.32
CA GLU A 96 5.95 -2.04 13.57
C GLU A 96 6.64 -2.98 12.57
N MET A 97 6.07 -4.17 12.34
CA MET A 97 6.60 -5.12 11.33
C MET A 97 6.64 -4.49 9.93
N LEU A 98 5.62 -3.72 9.55
CA LEU A 98 5.55 -3.02 8.26
C LEU A 98 6.57 -1.87 8.18
N TYR A 99 6.77 -1.12 9.26
CA TYR A 99 7.77 -0.04 9.31
C TYR A 99 9.17 -0.58 9.01
N HIS A 100 9.52 -1.73 9.57
CA HIS A 100 10.81 -2.39 9.33
C HIS A 100 10.99 -2.94 7.90
N ARG A 101 9.97 -2.85 7.04
CA ARG A 101 10.08 -3.17 5.60
C ARG A 101 10.37 -1.95 4.73
N TYR A 102 10.66 -0.79 5.33
CA TYR A 102 11.03 0.45 4.64
C TYR A 102 10.01 0.92 3.58
N PRO A 103 8.70 0.98 3.90
CA PRO A 103 7.64 1.20 2.91
C PRO A 103 7.66 2.59 2.25
N TYR A 104 8.35 3.56 2.87
CA TYR A 104 8.32 4.95 2.44
C TYR A 104 8.93 5.17 1.05
N ILE A 105 9.95 4.43 0.67
CA ILE A 105 10.55 4.54 -0.67
C ILE A 105 9.51 4.24 -1.74
N SER A 106 8.81 3.10 -1.60
CA SER A 106 7.76 2.69 -2.52
C SER A 106 6.57 3.66 -2.48
N LEU A 107 6.07 4.03 -1.30
CA LEU A 107 4.91 4.93 -1.21
C LEU A 107 5.20 6.33 -1.76
N ILE A 108 6.43 6.83 -1.58
CA ILE A 108 6.83 8.14 -2.10
C ILE A 108 6.96 8.14 -3.63
N HIS A 109 7.34 7.01 -4.22
CA HIS A 109 7.32 6.81 -5.67
C HIS A 109 5.89 6.93 -6.23
N LEU A 110 4.91 6.32 -5.58
CA LEU A 110 3.52 6.29 -6.05
C LEU A 110 2.79 7.65 -6.04
N PHE A 111 3.31 8.66 -5.34
CA PHE A 111 2.76 10.02 -5.41
C PHE A 111 2.95 10.71 -6.77
N GLU A 112 3.77 10.14 -7.66
CA GLU A 112 3.96 10.63 -9.02
C GLU A 112 3.02 9.96 -10.04
N HIS A 113 2.23 8.98 -9.59
CA HIS A 113 1.31 8.23 -10.43
C HIS A 113 0.21 9.14 -11.04
N GLN A 114 -0.27 8.82 -12.24
CA GLN A 114 -1.32 9.62 -12.92
C GLN A 114 -2.73 9.29 -12.40
N ASP A 115 -2.97 8.04 -12.02
CA ASP A 115 -4.24 7.60 -11.44
C ASP A 115 -4.41 8.09 -10.00
N PHE A 116 -5.41 8.95 -9.82
CA PHE A 116 -5.88 9.44 -8.54
C PHE A 116 -6.18 8.34 -7.51
N PHE A 117 -6.78 7.22 -7.91
CA PHE A 117 -7.16 6.17 -6.97
C PHE A 117 -5.92 5.52 -6.34
N ILE A 118 -4.83 5.41 -7.10
CA ILE A 118 -3.54 4.94 -6.62
C ILE A 118 -2.92 5.95 -5.65
N ILE A 119 -2.90 7.25 -6.02
CA ILE A 119 -2.40 8.32 -5.14
C ILE A 119 -3.18 8.35 -3.82
N ASN A 120 -4.50 8.33 -3.87
CA ASN A 120 -5.36 8.36 -2.69
C ASN A 120 -5.11 7.12 -1.81
N ARG A 121 -5.01 5.93 -2.40
CA ARG A 121 -4.75 4.69 -1.64
C ARG A 121 -3.35 4.70 -1.01
N THR A 122 -2.37 5.29 -1.69
CA THR A 122 -1.02 5.54 -1.17
C THR A 122 -1.05 6.46 0.04
N ALA A 123 -1.75 7.59 -0.06
CA ALA A 123 -1.90 8.56 1.04
C ALA A 123 -2.54 7.93 2.28
N ILE A 124 -3.61 7.16 2.10
CA ILE A 124 -4.28 6.46 3.21
C ILE A 124 -3.35 5.42 3.85
N SER A 125 -2.60 4.66 3.04
CA SER A 125 -1.66 3.65 3.54
C SER A 125 -0.53 4.29 4.35
N MET A 126 -0.03 5.44 3.89
CA MET A 126 0.96 6.24 4.61
C MET A 126 0.39 6.79 5.92
N PHE A 127 -0.84 7.32 5.91
CA PHE A 127 -1.55 7.79 7.12
C PHE A 127 -1.70 6.69 8.16
N ASN A 128 -2.06 5.47 7.74
CA ASN A 128 -2.18 4.31 8.63
C ASN A 128 -0.84 3.98 9.33
N LEU A 129 0.27 3.99 8.59
CA LEU A 129 1.61 3.78 9.16
C LEU A 129 1.99 4.88 10.17
N LEU A 130 1.70 6.15 9.85
CA LEU A 130 1.97 7.27 10.74
C LEU A 130 1.17 7.15 12.04
N ASN A 131 -0.15 6.95 11.96
CA ASN A 131 -1.01 6.82 13.13
C ASN A 131 -0.62 5.64 14.04
N ASN A 132 -0.23 4.52 13.44
CA ASN A 132 0.24 3.36 14.20
C ASN A 132 1.42 3.74 15.11
N SER A 133 2.41 4.42 14.54
CA SER A 133 3.59 4.82 15.30
C SER A 133 3.36 5.94 16.30
N ALA A 134 2.37 6.80 16.05
CA ALA A 134 1.96 7.84 17.00
C ALA A 134 1.28 7.23 18.24
N ARG A 135 0.59 6.10 18.10
CA ARG A 135 -0.03 5.39 19.23
C ARG A 135 0.97 4.70 20.15
N THR A 136 2.10 4.25 19.62
CA THR A 136 3.08 3.45 20.36
C THR A 136 4.15 4.28 21.05
N ARG A 137 4.12 5.62 20.91
CA ARG A 137 5.16 6.51 21.45
C ARG A 137 4.59 7.67 22.27
N PRO A 138 5.36 8.19 23.24
CA PRO A 138 5.00 9.41 23.96
C PRO A 138 4.84 10.58 22.99
N SER A 139 3.85 11.44 23.22
CA SER A 139 3.59 12.64 22.40
C SER A 139 4.72 13.66 22.41
N THR A 140 5.66 13.54 23.35
CA THR A 140 6.84 14.40 23.49
C THR A 140 8.05 13.95 22.67
N ALA A 141 8.01 12.74 22.10
CA ALA A 141 9.09 12.20 21.29
C ALA A 141 8.90 12.56 19.80
N PRO A 142 9.99 12.84 19.05
CA PRO A 142 9.92 13.00 17.61
C PRO A 142 9.31 11.77 16.92
N HIS A 143 8.49 12.01 15.91
CA HIS A 143 7.80 10.95 15.18
C HIS A 143 8.81 10.09 14.39
N PRO A 144 8.83 8.75 14.53
CA PRO A 144 9.87 7.88 13.96
C PRO A 144 9.95 7.90 12.43
N HIS A 145 8.88 8.33 11.79
CA HIS A 145 8.78 8.41 10.33
C HIS A 145 9.19 9.77 9.78
N TYR A 146 9.39 10.79 10.63
CA TYR A 146 9.68 12.15 10.19
C TYR A 146 10.97 12.25 9.39
N GLN A 147 12.04 11.60 9.86
CA GLN A 147 13.33 11.59 9.15
C GLN A 147 13.24 10.91 7.79
N ASN A 148 12.49 9.80 7.68
CA ASN A 148 12.27 9.12 6.40
C ASN A 148 11.51 10.02 5.41
N MET A 149 10.50 10.77 5.88
CA MET A 149 9.77 11.71 5.03
C MET A 149 10.64 12.85 4.51
N ILE A 150 11.61 13.32 5.30
CA ILE A 150 12.58 14.32 4.85
C ILE A 150 13.56 13.70 3.85
N ALA A 151 14.14 12.54 4.16
CA ALA A 151 15.20 11.92 3.37
C ALA A 151 14.79 11.65 1.91
N PHE A 152 13.52 11.37 1.67
CA PHE A 152 12.99 11.04 0.35
C PHE A 152 12.19 12.18 -0.31
N GLY A 153 12.26 13.40 0.23
CA GLY A 153 11.48 14.53 -0.29
C GLY A 153 9.96 14.30 -0.22
N GLY A 154 9.51 13.44 0.70
CA GLY A 154 8.11 13.02 0.80
C GLY A 154 7.18 14.16 1.18
N ILE A 155 7.67 15.14 1.97
CA ILE A 155 6.89 16.33 2.32
C ILE A 155 6.56 17.12 1.04
N GLN A 156 7.54 17.39 0.19
CA GLN A 156 7.34 18.15 -1.05
C GLN A 156 6.37 17.44 -1.99
N LYS A 157 6.45 16.11 -2.08
CA LYS A 157 5.55 15.29 -2.91
C LYS A 157 4.12 15.27 -2.40
N LEU A 158 3.92 15.26 -1.08
CA LEU A 158 2.59 15.40 -0.48
C LEU A 158 1.96 16.76 -0.77
N PHE A 159 2.78 17.82 -0.76
CA PHE A 159 2.32 19.20 -0.90
C PHE A 159 2.43 19.75 -2.35
N CYS A 160 2.70 18.91 -3.34
CA CYS A 160 2.81 19.35 -4.73
C CYS A 160 1.44 19.79 -5.28
N GLU A 161 1.40 20.95 -5.95
CA GLU A 161 0.19 21.57 -6.51
C GLU A 161 -0.63 20.61 -7.38
N ARG A 162 0.04 19.75 -8.14
CA ARG A 162 -0.61 18.73 -8.97
C ARG A 162 -1.47 17.78 -8.12
N ASN A 163 -0.95 17.27 -7.01
CA ASN A 163 -1.67 16.36 -6.12
C ASN A 163 -2.87 17.07 -5.48
N TYR A 164 -2.70 18.35 -5.11
CA TYR A 164 -3.80 19.17 -4.62
C TYR A 164 -4.93 19.35 -5.65
N GLN A 165 -4.61 19.66 -6.90
CA GLN A 165 -5.61 19.85 -7.95
C GLN A 165 -6.36 18.56 -8.26
N THR A 166 -5.64 17.44 -8.44
CA THR A 166 -6.27 16.13 -8.71
C THR A 166 -7.19 15.67 -7.58
N ILE A 167 -6.83 15.93 -6.32
CA ILE A 167 -7.68 15.60 -5.16
C ILE A 167 -8.96 16.44 -5.14
N ASN A 168 -8.87 17.75 -5.40
CA ASN A 168 -10.04 18.63 -5.36
C ASN A 168 -10.99 18.38 -6.53
N GLU A 169 -10.48 18.22 -7.76
CA GLU A 169 -11.31 17.96 -8.94
C GLU A 169 -12.14 16.68 -8.82
N LYS A 170 -11.55 15.60 -8.31
CA LYS A 170 -12.28 14.33 -8.14
C LYS A 170 -13.18 14.30 -6.91
N ARG A 171 -12.84 15.03 -5.84
CA ARG A 171 -13.73 15.20 -4.69
C ARG A 171 -15.03 15.90 -5.12
N ASP A 172 -14.90 16.95 -5.92
CA ASP A 172 -16.05 17.70 -6.43
C ASP A 172 -16.90 16.84 -7.38
N TYR A 173 -16.27 15.98 -8.19
CA TYR A 173 -16.99 15.00 -9.04
C TYR A 173 -17.79 13.97 -8.23
N ILE A 174 -17.24 13.42 -7.14
CA ILE A 174 -17.93 12.45 -6.29
C ILE A 174 -19.11 13.11 -5.56
N ILE A 175 -18.89 14.29 -4.97
CA ILE A 175 -19.96 15.05 -4.30
C ILE A 175 -21.08 15.41 -5.29
N PHE A 176 -20.73 15.81 -6.51
CA PHE A 176 -21.70 16.09 -7.56
C PHE A 176 -22.57 14.85 -7.89
N LYS A 177 -21.98 13.66 -7.98
CA LYS A 177 -22.73 12.42 -8.22
C LYS A 177 -23.66 12.03 -7.05
N ASP A 178 -23.19 12.15 -5.82
CA ASP A 178 -23.97 11.79 -4.63
C ASP A 178 -25.14 12.76 -4.36
N THR A 179 -25.14 13.95 -4.97
CA THR A 179 -26.25 14.93 -4.87
C THR A 179 -27.30 14.81 -5.98
N GLN A 180 -27.09 13.92 -6.95
CA GLN A 180 -27.99 13.68 -8.09
C GLN A 180 -28.71 12.31 -8.01
N GLU A 181 -28.47 11.52 -6.97
CA GLU A 181 -29.22 10.31 -6.58
C GLU A 181 -30.05 10.56 -5.31
#